data_AF-X1NSH1-F1
#
_entry.id   AF-X1NSH1-F1
#
_cell.length_a   1.000
_cell.length_b   1.000
_cell.length_c   1.000
_cell.angle_alpha   90.00
_cell.angle_beta   90.00
_cell.angle_gamma   90.00
#
_symmetry.space_group_name_H-M   'P 1'
#
loop_
_entity.id
_entity.type
_entity.pdbx_description
1 polymer ?
#
loop_
_entity_poly.entity_id
_entity_poly.type
_entity_poly.pdbx_seq_one_letter_code
_entity_poly.pdbx_strand_id
1 'polypeptide(L)'
;CEDFEFGQRFSKAGYKIYIDKSLEVIHNRYFSFITLVYNDFTKAINLTHLFLIWKNDIYRYPGEKGILSISIKQQLGIIFTMLLLINLCLLFFHLSPVFIATELILLSFTIMANIDFWRFQWKGKSILFKIQSFLFTYFEHLLSAIAVITAIFRRIFKKSKGDFGLTR
;
A
#
# COMPACT_ATOMS: atom_id res chain seq x y z
N CYS A 1 -2.91 5.06 -11.88
CA CYS A 1 -4.18 4.56 -11.33
C CYS A 1 -5.36 4.76 -12.27
N GLU A 2 -5.13 5.28 -13.47
CA GLU A 2 -6.15 5.43 -14.52
C GLU A 2 -6.72 4.07 -14.96
N ASP A 3 -5.87 3.07 -15.17
CA ASP A 3 -6.28 1.70 -15.54
C ASP A 3 -7.30 1.11 -14.55
N PHE A 4 -7.09 1.41 -13.26
CA PHE A 4 -7.94 0.93 -12.19
C PHE A 4 -9.29 1.66 -12.15
N GLU A 5 -9.27 2.98 -12.32
CA GLU A 5 -10.47 3.80 -12.45
C GLU A 5 -11.32 3.36 -13.65
N PHE A 6 -10.65 3.15 -14.79
CA PHE A 6 -11.27 2.68 -16.03
C PHE A 6 -11.90 1.29 -15.85
N GLY A 7 -11.16 0.33 -15.28
CA GLY A 7 -11.67 -1.00 -15.01
C GLY A 7 -12.96 -0.98 -14.19
N GLN A 8 -13.03 -0.12 -13.17
CA GLN A 8 -14.26 0.02 -12.38
C GLN A 8 -15.41 0.65 -13.15
N ARG A 9 -15.17 1.71 -13.91
CA ARG A 9 -16.20 2.33 -14.74
C ARG A 9 -16.75 1.32 -15.77
N PHE A 10 -15.87 0.49 -16.31
CA PHE A 10 -16.20 -0.56 -17.26
C PHE A 10 -17.05 -1.66 -16.63
N SER A 11 -16.66 -2.17 -15.46
CA SER A 11 -17.46 -3.15 -14.70
C SER A 11 -18.80 -2.56 -14.22
N LYS A 12 -18.82 -1.30 -13.80
CA LYS A 12 -20.05 -0.57 -13.42
C LYS A 12 -21.04 -0.45 -14.58
N ALA A 13 -20.55 -0.36 -15.81
CA ALA A 13 -21.37 -0.38 -17.01
C ALA A 13 -21.82 -1.80 -17.43
N GLY A 14 -21.49 -2.84 -16.65
CA GLY A 14 -21.92 -4.22 -16.88
C GLY A 14 -21.01 -5.03 -17.80
N TYR A 15 -19.88 -4.46 -18.23
CA TYR A 15 -18.92 -5.17 -19.07
C TYR A 15 -18.03 -6.10 -18.24
N LYS A 16 -17.52 -7.15 -18.89
CA LYS A 16 -16.61 -8.14 -18.30
C LYS A 16 -15.24 -8.05 -18.97
N ILE A 17 -14.18 -8.08 -18.16
CA ILE A 17 -12.80 -8.13 -18.62
C ILE A 17 -12.37 -9.61 -18.63
N TYR A 18 -11.89 -10.09 -19.77
CA TYR A 18 -11.35 -11.43 -19.92
C TYR A 18 -9.85 -11.35 -20.15
N ILE A 19 -9.08 -12.18 -19.42
CA ILE A 19 -7.63 -12.27 -19.58
C ILE A 19 -7.33 -13.52 -20.42
N ASP A 20 -6.85 -13.32 -21.63
CA ASP A 20 -6.34 -14.39 -22.48
C ASP A 20 -4.93 -14.78 -22.04
N LYS A 21 -4.78 -15.98 -21.48
CA LYS A 21 -3.50 -16.50 -20.99
C LYS A 21 -2.58 -17.00 -22.11
N SER A 22 -3.08 -17.12 -23.34
CA SER A 22 -2.27 -17.52 -24.49
C SER A 22 -1.43 -16.38 -25.05
N LEU A 23 -1.78 -15.12 -24.69
CA LEU A 23 -1.12 -13.93 -25.18
C LEU A 23 -0.04 -13.48 -24.18
N GLU A 24 1.22 -13.77 -24.50
CA GLU A 24 2.37 -13.34 -23.71
C GLU A 24 2.95 -12.04 -24.29
N VAL A 25 3.07 -11.00 -23.45
CA VAL A 25 3.64 -9.70 -23.85
C VAL A 25 4.88 -9.42 -23.02
N ILE A 26 6.01 -9.23 -23.69
CA ILE A 26 7.27 -8.83 -23.04
C ILE A 26 7.19 -7.34 -22.72
N HIS A 27 7.10 -7.02 -21.43
CA HIS A 27 7.12 -5.64 -20.95
C HIS A 27 8.56 -5.18 -20.80
N ASN A 28 9.06 -4.41 -21.76
CA ASN A 28 10.41 -3.89 -21.71
C ASN A 28 10.49 -2.62 -20.84
N ARG A 29 10.21 -2.77 -19.54
CA ARG A 29 10.19 -1.66 -18.59
C ARG A 29 11.51 -1.58 -17.83
N TYR A 30 12.21 -0.46 -17.98
CA TYR A 30 13.39 -0.15 -17.19
C TYR A 30 12.97 0.39 -15.81
N PHE A 31 13.49 -0.22 -14.75
CA PHE A 31 13.24 0.23 -13.38
C PHE A 31 14.56 0.62 -12.72
N SER A 32 14.72 1.92 -12.44
CA SER A 32 15.72 2.40 -11.49
C SER A 32 15.11 2.46 -10.08
N PHE A 33 15.95 2.49 -9.04
CA PHE A 33 15.49 2.66 -7.66
C PHE A 33 14.65 3.93 -7.49
N ILE A 34 15.08 5.05 -8.07
CA ILE A 34 14.36 6.33 -8.01
C ILE A 34 12.99 6.20 -8.68
N THR A 35 12.96 5.59 -9.86
CA THR A 35 11.72 5.36 -10.61
C THR A 35 10.75 4.46 -9.83
N LEU A 36 11.27 3.43 -9.15
CA LEU A 36 10.49 2.53 -8.31
C LEU A 36 9.84 3.30 -7.15
N VAL A 37 10.64 4.01 -6.35
CA VAL A 37 10.17 4.81 -5.20
C VAL A 37 9.13 5.85 -5.64
N TYR A 38 9.41 6.59 -6.70
CA TYR A 38 8.49 7.60 -7.21
C TYR A 38 7.16 6.98 -7.67
N ASN A 39 7.22 5.86 -8.38
CA ASN A 39 6.04 5.17 -8.88
C ASN A 39 5.19 4.61 -7.74
N ASP A 40 5.80 3.97 -6.75
CA ASP A 40 5.08 3.40 -5.61
C ASP A 40 4.46 4.48 -4.74
N PHE A 41 5.19 5.56 -4.47
CA PHE A 41 4.67 6.73 -3.76
C PHE A 41 3.47 7.35 -4.49
N THR A 42 3.60 7.58 -5.80
CA THR A 42 2.55 8.18 -6.63
C THR A 42 1.33 7.26 -6.73
N LYS A 43 1.56 5.95 -6.88
CA LYS A 43 0.51 4.93 -6.89
C LYS A 43 -0.26 4.91 -5.57
N ALA A 44 0.45 4.92 -4.43
CA ALA A 44 -0.16 4.96 -3.11
C ALA A 44 -1.02 6.22 -2.91
N ILE A 45 -0.50 7.41 -3.26
CA ILE A 45 -1.28 8.68 -3.21
C ILE A 45 -2.56 8.56 -4.02
N ASN A 46 -2.45 8.14 -5.28
CA ASN A 46 -3.58 8.10 -6.20
C ASN A 46 -4.64 7.09 -5.75
N LEU A 47 -4.21 5.93 -5.25
CA LEU A 47 -5.14 4.94 -4.73
C LEU A 47 -5.82 5.40 -3.45
N THR A 48 -5.10 6.05 -2.52
CA THR A 48 -5.70 6.66 -1.33
C THR A 48 -6.73 7.73 -1.74
N HIS A 49 -6.42 8.55 -2.73
CA HIS A 49 -7.35 9.56 -3.23
C HIS A 49 -8.61 8.94 -3.83
N LEU A 50 -8.48 7.91 -4.67
CA LEU A 50 -9.61 7.16 -5.21
C LEU A 50 -10.46 6.52 -4.11
N PHE A 51 -9.84 5.86 -3.14
CA PHE A 51 -10.53 5.30 -1.98
C PHE A 51 -11.32 6.35 -1.21
N LEU A 52 -10.72 7.53 -1.02
CA LEU A 52 -11.33 8.65 -0.33
C LEU A 52 -12.56 9.21 -1.09
N ILE A 53 -12.51 9.34 -2.42
CA ILE A 53 -13.64 9.82 -3.22
C ILE A 53 -14.74 8.75 -3.32
N TRP A 54 -14.37 7.51 -3.60
CA TRP A 54 -15.32 6.46 -3.95
C TRP A 54 -15.78 5.63 -2.76
N LYS A 55 -15.41 5.97 -1.52
CA LYS A 55 -15.76 5.25 -0.29
C LYS A 55 -17.20 4.69 -0.25
N ASN A 56 -18.18 5.44 -0.75
CA ASN A 56 -19.60 5.05 -0.74
C ASN A 56 -20.02 4.21 -1.96
N ASP A 57 -19.39 4.42 -3.11
CA ASP A 57 -19.67 3.63 -4.33
C ASP A 57 -18.91 2.30 -4.35
N ILE A 58 -17.89 2.17 -3.49
CA ILE A 58 -17.06 0.97 -3.38
C ILE A 58 -17.84 -0.29 -2.99
N TYR A 59 -18.86 -0.12 -2.16
CA TYR A 59 -19.67 -1.23 -1.66
C TYR A 59 -20.89 -1.53 -2.54
N ARG A 60 -21.15 -0.73 -3.59
CA ARG A 60 -22.36 -0.84 -4.42
C ARG A 60 -22.25 -1.80 -5.59
N TYR A 61 -21.04 -2.20 -5.98
CA TYR A 61 -20.82 -3.03 -7.18
C TYR A 61 -20.22 -4.38 -6.79
N PRO A 62 -21.07 -5.41 -6.60
CA PRO A 62 -20.65 -6.77 -6.32
C PRO A 62 -20.24 -7.44 -7.63
N GLY A 63 -18.99 -7.26 -8.05
CA GLY A 63 -18.46 -7.86 -9.28
C GLY A 63 -17.07 -8.44 -9.12
N GLU A 64 -16.22 -7.76 -8.35
CA GLU A 64 -14.90 -8.27 -7.97
C GLU A 64 -14.68 -7.93 -6.50
N LYS A 65 -14.01 -8.82 -5.76
CA LYS A 65 -13.70 -8.62 -4.35
C LYS A 65 -12.82 -7.38 -4.17
N GLY A 66 -13.47 -6.24 -4.00
CA GLY A 66 -12.93 -5.01 -3.44
C GLY A 66 -12.16 -4.14 -4.44
N ILE A 67 -12.62 -2.90 -4.53
CA ILE A 67 -11.95 -1.73 -5.11
C ILE A 67 -10.63 -1.36 -4.37
N LEU A 68 -10.18 -2.22 -3.48
CA LEU A 68 -8.85 -2.20 -2.93
C LEU A 68 -8.10 -3.35 -3.58
N SER A 69 -7.38 -3.06 -4.67
CA SER A 69 -6.27 -3.91 -5.14
C SER A 69 -5.29 -4.24 -4.00
N ILE A 70 -5.34 -3.47 -2.90
CA ILE A 70 -4.59 -3.70 -1.67
C ILE A 70 -5.41 -4.59 -0.73
N SER A 71 -4.89 -5.78 -0.48
CA SER A 71 -5.47 -6.70 0.50
C SER A 71 -5.52 -6.09 1.91
N ILE A 72 -6.52 -6.47 2.72
CA ILE A 72 -6.59 -6.06 4.14
C ILE A 72 -5.28 -6.42 4.86
N LYS A 73 -4.66 -7.55 4.51
CA LYS A 73 -3.36 -7.97 5.02
C LYS A 73 -2.26 -6.92 4.77
N GLN A 74 -2.17 -6.37 3.56
CA GLN A 74 -1.20 -5.32 3.24
C GLN A 74 -1.47 -4.03 4.02
N GLN A 75 -2.74 -3.65 4.19
CA GLN A 75 -3.09 -2.47 5.00
C GLN A 75 -2.67 -2.66 6.47
N LEU A 76 -2.97 -3.83 7.04
CA LEU A 76 -2.51 -4.20 8.38
C LEU A 76 -0.99 -4.23 8.47
N GLY A 77 -0.30 -4.72 7.44
CA GLY A 77 1.16 -4.71 7.34
C GLY A 77 1.75 -3.31 7.48
N ILE A 78 1.17 -2.32 6.79
CA ILE A 78 1.57 -0.90 6.91
C ILE A 78 1.33 -0.40 8.33
N ILE A 79 0.15 -0.65 8.91
CA ILE A 79 -0.20 -0.20 10.26
C ILE A 79 0.77 -0.80 11.30
N PHE A 80 0.98 -2.11 11.28
CA PHE A 80 1.89 -2.77 12.21
C PHE A 80 3.33 -2.30 12.04
N THR A 81 3.77 -2.03 10.81
CA THR A 81 5.10 -1.47 10.56
C THR A 81 5.25 -0.07 11.17
N MET A 82 4.24 0.79 11.05
CA MET A 82 4.28 2.12 11.67
C MET A 82 4.28 2.04 13.20
N LEU A 83 3.47 1.15 13.79
CA LEU A 83 3.47 0.92 15.24
C LEU A 83 4.82 0.37 15.71
N LEU A 84 5.43 -0.53 14.94
CA LEU A 84 6.75 -1.09 15.21
C LEU A 84 7.81 0.02 15.22
N LEU A 85 7.85 0.88 14.20
CA LEU A 85 8.79 2.00 14.15
C LEU A 85 8.60 2.98 15.32
N ILE A 86 7.36 3.28 15.68
CA ILE A 86 7.06 4.14 16.84
C ILE A 86 7.53 3.49 18.14
N ASN A 87 7.24 2.21 18.34
CA ASN A 87 7.65 1.47 19.54
C ASN A 87 9.17 1.33 19.63
N LEU A 88 9.87 1.13 18.51
CA LEU A 88 11.32 1.13 18.44
C LEU A 88 11.90 2.49 18.85
N CYS A 89 11.31 3.60 18.42
CA CYS A 89 11.69 4.94 18.89
C CYS A 89 11.48 5.09 20.41
N LEU A 90 10.35 4.62 20.95
CA LEU A 90 10.10 4.68 22.40
C LEU A 90 11.09 3.82 23.18
N LEU A 91 11.42 2.62 22.69
CA LEU A 91 12.39 1.72 23.30
C LEU A 91 13.79 2.33 23.36
N PHE A 92 14.17 3.11 22.34
CA PHE A 92 15.45 3.83 22.30
C PHE A 92 15.57 4.87 23.43
N PHE A 93 14.47 5.56 23.77
CA PHE A 93 14.45 6.54 24.86
C PHE A 93 14.16 5.92 26.23
N HIS A 94 13.41 4.81 26.28
CA HIS A 94 13.00 4.17 27.50
C HIS A 94 13.07 2.64 27.37
N LEU A 95 14.20 2.07 27.81
CA LEU A 95 14.39 0.63 27.80
C LEU A 95 13.55 -0.04 28.89
N SER A 96 12.43 -0.65 28.49
CA SER A 96 11.52 -1.37 29.39
C SER A 96 11.18 -2.76 28.82
N PRO A 97 11.11 -3.81 29.66
CA PRO A 97 10.69 -5.15 29.24
C PRO A 97 9.33 -5.16 28.53
N VAL A 98 8.43 -4.24 28.89
CA VAL A 98 7.10 -4.11 28.27
C VAL A 98 7.23 -3.68 26.81
N PHE A 99 8.09 -2.72 26.51
CA PHE A 99 8.33 -2.26 25.15
C PHE A 99 9.06 -3.30 24.31
N ILE A 100 9.98 -4.08 24.90
CA ILE A 100 10.62 -5.22 24.23
C ILE A 100 9.59 -6.29 23.86
N ALA A 101 8.72 -6.67 24.80
CA ALA A 101 7.68 -7.67 24.54
C ALA A 101 6.70 -7.20 23.45
N THR A 102 6.32 -5.92 23.49
CA THR A 102 5.42 -5.31 22.50
C THR A 102 6.09 -5.26 21.12
N GLU A 103 7.39 -4.96 21.05
CA GLU A 103 8.17 -4.97 19.80
C GLU A 103 8.15 -6.35 19.13
N LEU A 104 8.39 -7.41 19.91
CA LEU A 104 8.38 -8.78 19.40
C LEU A 104 6.99 -9.21 18.89
N ILE A 105 5.92 -8.77 19.57
CA ILE A 105 4.54 -9.03 19.15
C ILE A 105 4.23 -8.29 17.84
N LEU A 106 4.58 -7.00 17.74
CA LEU A 106 4.38 -6.21 16.53
C LEU A 106 5.19 -6.75 15.33
N LEU A 107 6.42 -7.19 15.57
CA LEU A 107 7.26 -7.83 14.57
C LEU A 107 6.60 -9.11 14.06
N SER A 108 6.09 -9.95 14.96
CA SER A 108 5.38 -11.18 14.63
C SER A 108 4.14 -10.91 13.77
N PHE A 109 3.31 -9.94 14.15
CA PHE A 109 2.13 -9.55 13.37
C PHE A 109 2.50 -8.97 12.00
N THR A 110 3.57 -8.19 11.92
CA THR A 110 4.07 -7.64 10.65
C THR A 110 4.51 -8.76 9.69
N ILE A 111 5.23 -9.77 10.21
CA ILE A 111 5.63 -10.94 9.43
C ILE A 111 4.41 -11.74 8.97
N MET A 112 3.44 -11.97 9.87
CA MET A 112 2.21 -12.71 9.54
C MET A 112 1.37 -11.99 8.48
N ALA A 113 1.26 -10.66 8.56
CA ALA A 113 0.55 -9.85 7.56
C ALA A 113 1.17 -9.97 6.15
N ASN A 114 2.48 -10.25 6.07
CA ASN A 114 3.22 -10.35 4.81
C ASN A 114 3.63 -11.79 4.45
N ILE A 115 3.05 -12.80 5.11
CA ILE A 115 3.48 -14.21 4.98
C ILE A 115 3.42 -14.74 3.55
N ASP A 116 2.41 -14.33 2.77
CA ASP A 116 2.24 -14.78 1.39
C ASP A 116 3.36 -14.24 0.48
N PHE A 117 3.76 -12.99 0.72
CA PHE A 117 4.91 -12.37 0.06
C PHE A 117 6.21 -13.07 0.45
N TRP A 118 6.43 -13.33 1.75
CA TRP A 118 7.63 -14.04 2.19
C TRP A 118 7.74 -15.44 1.59
N ARG A 119 6.64 -16.21 1.57
CA ARG A 119 6.58 -17.53 0.93
C ARG A 119 6.94 -17.47 -0.54
N PHE A 120 6.48 -16.45 -1.25
CA PHE A 120 6.84 -16.24 -2.65
C PHE A 120 8.33 -15.95 -2.82
N GLN A 121 8.90 -15.07 -1.99
CA GLN A 121 10.33 -14.73 -2.05
C GLN A 121 11.28 -15.88 -1.69
N TRP A 122 10.82 -16.80 -0.85
CA TRP A 122 11.62 -17.96 -0.47
C TRP A 122 11.87 -18.94 -1.63
N LYS A 123 11.13 -18.84 -2.73
CA LYS A 123 11.33 -19.68 -3.91
C LYS A 123 12.51 -19.19 -4.77
N GLY A 124 13.63 -19.91 -4.70
CA GLY A 124 14.70 -19.85 -5.70
C GLY A 124 15.60 -18.60 -5.70
N LYS A 125 15.63 -17.82 -4.62
CA LYS A 125 16.52 -16.64 -4.48
C LYS A 125 17.62 -16.83 -3.42
N SER A 126 18.72 -16.10 -3.57
CA SER A 126 19.86 -16.11 -2.63
C SER A 126 19.49 -15.54 -1.26
N ILE A 127 20.24 -15.89 -0.23
CA ILE A 127 20.01 -15.39 1.15
C ILE A 127 20.16 -13.87 1.25
N LEU A 128 21.15 -13.31 0.55
CA LEU A 128 21.40 -11.86 0.54
C LEU A 128 20.19 -11.11 -0.01
N PHE A 129 19.61 -11.59 -1.11
CA PHE A 129 18.40 -11.01 -1.70
C PHE A 129 17.22 -11.03 -0.72
N LYS A 130 17.07 -12.11 0.06
CA LYS A 130 16.00 -12.23 1.06
C LYS A 130 16.16 -11.21 2.18
N ILE A 131 17.38 -11.00 2.67
CA ILE A 131 17.66 -9.98 3.71
C ILE A 131 17.39 -8.58 3.16
N GLN A 132 17.89 -8.28 1.96
CA GLN A 132 17.66 -6.99 1.31
C GLN A 132 16.18 -6.73 1.11
N SER A 133 15.44 -7.73 0.62
CA SER A 133 14.00 -7.57 0.45
C SER A 133 13.25 -7.47 1.77
N PHE A 134 13.72 -8.16 2.82
CA PHE A 134 13.13 -8.03 4.14
C PHE A 134 13.17 -6.58 4.62
N LEU A 135 14.36 -5.96 4.55
CA LEU A 135 14.53 -4.54 4.88
C LEU A 135 13.75 -3.62 3.96
N PHE A 136 13.72 -3.94 2.66
CA PHE A 136 13.01 -3.13 1.68
C PHE A 136 11.49 -3.09 1.92
N THR A 137 10.88 -4.17 2.41
CA THR A 137 9.46 -4.19 2.77
C THR A 137 9.09 -3.17 3.85
N TYR A 138 9.93 -2.98 4.87
CA TYR A 138 9.67 -1.95 5.89
C TYR A 138 9.79 -0.55 5.29
N PHE A 139 10.75 -0.35 4.39
CA PHE A 139 10.90 0.90 3.65
C PHE A 139 9.68 1.19 2.75
N GLU A 140 9.17 0.19 2.02
CA GLU A 140 7.96 0.31 1.19
C GLU A 140 6.72 0.65 2.03
N HIS A 141 6.56 0.03 3.21
CA HIS A 141 5.46 0.34 4.12
C HIS A 141 5.56 1.77 4.65
N LEU A 142 6.76 2.23 5.03
CA LEU A 142 6.99 3.60 5.45
C LEU A 142 6.64 4.60 4.33
N LEU A 143 7.13 4.35 3.11
CA LEU A 143 6.82 5.17 1.94
C LEU A 143 5.31 5.23 1.67
N SER A 144 4.64 4.08 1.77
CA SER A 144 3.19 3.96 1.62
C SER A 144 2.43 4.73 2.70
N ALA A 145 2.88 4.68 3.96
CA ALA A 145 2.29 5.44 5.05
C ALA A 145 2.41 6.96 4.81
N ILE A 146 3.60 7.44 4.41
CA ILE A 146 3.82 8.86 4.06
C ILE A 146 2.91 9.27 2.91
N ALA A 147 2.77 8.43 1.88
CA ALA A 147 1.89 8.68 0.75
C ALA A 147 0.41 8.80 1.17
N VAL A 148 -0.07 7.88 2.01
CA VAL A 148 -1.44 7.89 2.55
C VAL A 148 -1.70 9.18 3.34
N ILE A 149 -0.79 9.53 4.25
CA ILE A 149 -0.87 10.76 5.06
C ILE A 149 -0.91 11.98 4.13
N THR A 150 -0.02 12.05 3.15
CA THR A 150 0.05 13.13 2.17
C THR A 150 -1.25 13.29 1.39
N ALA A 151 -1.85 12.19 0.94
CA ALA A 151 -3.12 12.21 0.22
C ALA A 151 -4.28 12.69 1.09
N ILE A 152 -4.34 12.27 2.35
CA ILE A 152 -5.34 12.72 3.33
C ILE A 152 -5.20 14.23 3.57
N PHE A 153 -3.99 14.73 3.85
CA PHE A 153 -3.75 16.15 4.06
C PHE A 153 -4.14 16.98 2.82
N ARG A 154 -3.71 16.56 1.62
CA ARG A 154 -4.08 17.24 0.35
C ARG A 154 -5.59 17.36 0.21
N ARG A 155 -6.35 16.32 0.58
CA ARG A 155 -7.82 16.37 0.54
C ARG A 155 -8.41 17.34 1.56
N ILE A 156 -7.92 17.33 2.79
CA ILE A 156 -8.37 18.23 3.85
C ILE A 156 -8.13 19.69 3.44
N PHE A 157 -6.93 20.01 2.94
CA PHE A 157 -6.61 21.36 2.46
C PHE A 157 -7.45 21.77 1.24
N LYS A 158 -7.68 20.85 0.28
CA LYS A 158 -8.54 21.13 -0.88
C LYS A 158 -9.98 21.40 -0.47
N LYS A 159 -10.52 20.62 0.48
CA LYS A 159 -11.86 20.81 1.03
C LYS A 159 -11.97 22.14 1.77
N SER A 160 -11.00 22.45 2.64
CA SER A 160 -10.94 23.73 3.36
C SER A 160 -10.91 24.92 2.40
N LYS A 161 -10.10 24.89 1.32
CA LYS A 161 -10.12 25.95 0.31
C LYS A 161 -11.47 26.10 -0.40
N GLY A 162 -12.19 25.00 -0.65
CA GLY A 162 -13.54 25.03 -1.20
C GLY A 162 -14.57 25.63 -0.24
N ASP A 163 -14.51 25.24 1.04
CA ASP A 163 -15.41 25.75 2.09
C ASP A 163 -15.17 27.26 2.37
N PHE A 164 -13.95 27.76 2.16
CA PHE A 164 -13.60 29.18 2.24
C PHE A 164 -13.76 29.95 0.92
N GLY A 165 -14.27 29.35 -0.16
CA GLY A 165 -14.47 30.03 -1.45
C GLY A 165 -13.18 30.48 -2.15
N LEU A 166 -12.03 29.88 -1.79
CA LEU A 166 -10.70 30.23 -2.30
C LEU A 166 -10.31 29.44 -3.58
N THR A 167 -11.25 28.75 -4.21
CA THR A 167 -11.04 28.12 -5.52
C THR A 167 -11.28 29.14 -6.63
N ARG A 168 -10.19 29.68 -7.19
CA ARG A 168 -10.18 30.20 -8.57
C ARG A 168 -10.13 29.03 -9.54
#